data_AF-A0A7V7VMT4-F1
#
_entry.id   AF-A0A7V7VMT4-F1
#
_cell.length_a   1.000
_cell.length_b   1.000
_cell.length_c   1.000
_cell.angle_alpha   90.00
_cell.angle_beta   90.00
_cell.angle_gamma   90.00
#
_symmetry.space_group_name_H-M   'P 1'
#
loop_
_entity.id
_entity.type
_entity.pdbx_description
1 polymer ?
#
loop_
_entity_poly.entity_id
_entity_poly.type
_entity_poly.pdbx_seq_one_letter_code
_entity_poly.pdbx_strand_id
1 'polypeptide(L)'
;MLKFDVSLRKQLIELFNDRKIGLEGNILKVIDAEDDVEFSEYIVNCTERDQATRRKRLDMTKQIQQQNRDLSNSKESLESYQQELQQSLARMQEAMNETQEARNESEKLRIEAETAKEVAETARLEAEASREIADNARKQVENDLDILQRRTQSELIGTIVKVSLFVIIGVGFITTGVYLLAMYSGKDTQVIASTWSNIVGILLTNAFSIVGTIMGIKYANSDKGE
;
A
#
# COMPACT_ATOMS: atom_id res chain seq x y z
N MET A 1 10.14 103.93 -17.41
CA MET A 1 9.72 103.00 -18.48
C MET A 1 10.69 103.15 -19.65
N LEU A 2 11.00 102.06 -20.36
CA LEU A 2 11.89 102.01 -21.51
C LEU A 2 11.18 102.61 -22.72
N LYS A 3 11.74 103.67 -23.30
CA LYS A 3 11.26 104.27 -24.54
C LYS A 3 12.05 103.71 -25.71
N PHE A 4 11.37 103.07 -26.65
CA PHE A 4 11.97 102.65 -27.91
C PHE A 4 11.81 103.73 -28.98
N ASP A 5 12.86 103.88 -29.78
CA ASP A 5 12.86 104.74 -30.96
C ASP A 5 11.79 104.30 -31.98
N VAL A 6 11.29 105.26 -32.77
CA VAL A 6 10.20 105.04 -33.75
C VAL A 6 10.62 104.04 -34.83
N SER A 7 11.90 104.03 -35.22
CA SER A 7 12.45 103.05 -36.16
C SER A 7 12.40 101.62 -35.60
N LEU A 8 12.70 101.47 -34.31
CA LEU A 8 12.73 100.19 -33.61
C LEU A 8 11.32 99.63 -33.39
N ARG A 9 10.33 100.48 -33.10
CA ARG A 9 8.92 100.07 -32.98
C ARG A 9 8.39 99.46 -34.27
N LYS A 10 8.66 100.09 -35.42
CA LYS A 10 8.25 99.58 -36.74
C LYS A 10 8.93 98.26 -37.09
N GLN A 11 10.23 98.13 -36.84
CA GLN A 11 10.96 96.87 -37.07
C GLN A 11 10.41 95.72 -36.21
N LEU A 12 10.04 95.99 -34.95
CA LEU A 12 9.45 94.99 -34.06
C LEU A 12 8.07 94.51 -34.52
N ILE A 13 7.27 95.42 -35.09
CA ILE A 13 5.96 95.09 -35.68
C ILE A 13 6.13 94.29 -36.98
N GLU A 14 7.05 94.68 -37.87
CA GLU A 14 7.37 93.92 -39.09
C GLU A 14 7.87 92.50 -38.77
N LEU A 15 8.79 92.37 -37.80
CA LEU A 15 9.31 91.07 -37.34
C LEU A 15 8.21 90.15 -36.79
N PHE A 16 7.20 90.73 -36.15
CA PHE A 16 6.06 89.98 -35.65
C PHE A 16 5.10 89.54 -36.75
N ASN A 17 4.89 90.38 -37.75
CA ASN A 17 4.01 90.06 -38.87
C ASN A 17 4.62 89.02 -39.80
N ASP A 18 5.90 89.20 -40.17
CA ASP A 18 6.58 88.35 -41.15
C ASP A 18 7.06 87.02 -40.57
N ARG A 19 7.62 87.03 -39.35
CA ARG A 19 8.27 85.85 -38.76
C ARG A 19 7.59 85.36 -37.48
N LYS A 20 6.54 86.04 -37.00
CA LYS A 20 5.89 85.74 -35.71
C LYS A 20 6.90 85.75 -34.56
N ILE A 21 7.91 86.62 -34.59
CA ILE A 21 8.88 86.79 -33.51
C ILE A 21 8.48 88.05 -32.74
N GLY A 22 8.11 87.88 -31.48
CA GLY A 22 7.67 88.96 -30.59
C GLY A 22 8.54 89.02 -29.33
N LEU A 23 8.51 90.16 -28.66
CA LEU A 23 9.13 90.30 -27.34
C LEU A 23 8.37 89.42 -26.33
N GLU A 24 9.08 88.70 -25.46
CA GLU A 24 8.51 87.84 -24.43
C GLU A 24 9.17 88.15 -23.08
N GLY A 25 8.47 87.96 -21.96
CA GLY A 25 9.06 88.18 -20.62
C GLY A 25 8.59 89.41 -19.88
N ASN A 26 9.21 89.63 -18.72
CA ASN A 26 8.97 90.82 -17.89
C ASN A 26 9.40 92.11 -18.58
N ILE A 27 10.15 92.02 -19.68
CA ILE A 27 10.50 93.17 -20.53
C ILE A 27 9.25 93.85 -21.09
N LEU A 28 8.16 93.12 -21.34
CA LEU A 28 6.88 93.68 -21.81
C LEU A 28 6.22 94.66 -20.83
N LYS A 29 6.52 94.55 -19.53
CA LYS A 29 5.93 95.38 -18.46
C LYS A 29 6.64 96.72 -18.25
N VAL A 30 7.86 96.85 -18.78
CA VAL A 30 8.72 98.02 -18.57
C VAL A 30 8.75 98.94 -19.79
N ILE A 31 8.12 98.56 -20.91
CA ILE A 31 8.06 99.32 -22.16
C ILE A 31 7.00 100.41 -22.07
N ASP A 32 7.34 101.61 -22.55
CA ASP A 32 6.45 102.74 -22.65
C ASP A 32 5.73 102.77 -24.01
N ALA A 33 4.40 102.60 -23.98
CA ALA A 33 3.56 102.50 -25.17
C ALA A 33 2.51 103.63 -25.27
N GLU A 34 2.58 104.67 -24.43
CA GLU A 34 1.55 105.70 -24.33
C GLU A 34 1.37 106.53 -25.61
N ASP A 35 2.40 106.61 -26.45
CA ASP A 35 2.43 107.47 -27.63
C ASP A 35 1.97 106.79 -28.95
N ASP A 36 1.69 105.48 -28.99
CA ASP A 36 1.43 104.72 -30.23
C ASP A 36 0.42 103.57 -30.05
N VAL A 37 -0.74 103.68 -30.72
CA VAL A 37 -1.86 102.72 -30.65
C VAL A 37 -1.50 101.38 -31.29
N GLU A 38 -0.75 101.37 -32.41
CA GLU A 38 -0.39 100.16 -33.15
C GLU A 38 0.68 99.36 -32.40
N PHE A 39 1.61 100.05 -31.76
CA PHE A 39 2.62 99.43 -30.90
C PHE A 39 2.02 98.92 -29.57
N SER A 40 0.98 99.57 -29.04
CA SER A 40 0.24 99.10 -27.86
C SER A 40 -0.45 97.75 -28.13
N GLU A 41 -1.13 97.61 -29.29
CA GLU A 41 -1.77 96.37 -29.70
C GLU A 41 -0.75 95.23 -29.96
N TYR A 42 0.43 95.56 -30.49
CA TYR A 42 1.55 94.63 -30.60
C TYR A 42 2.02 94.08 -29.24
N ILE A 43 2.16 94.94 -28.22
CA ILE A 43 2.57 94.54 -26.87
C ILE A 43 1.52 93.66 -26.19
N VAL A 44 0.22 93.97 -26.36
CA VAL A 44 -0.89 93.13 -25.84
C VAL A 44 -0.87 91.75 -26.49
N ASN A 45 -0.79 91.67 -27.82
CA ASN A 45 -0.71 90.39 -28.54
C ASN A 45 0.52 89.55 -28.15
N CYS A 46 1.68 90.19 -27.98
CA CYS A 46 2.89 89.51 -27.49
C CYS A 46 2.71 88.99 -26.06
N THR A 47 2.05 89.77 -25.20
CA THR A 47 1.75 89.38 -23.81
C THR A 47 0.83 88.17 -23.74
N GLU A 48 -0.27 88.16 -24.51
CA GLU A 48 -1.22 87.04 -24.54
C GLU A 48 -0.57 85.77 -25.09
N ARG A 49 0.23 85.88 -26.15
CA ARG A 49 0.92 84.73 -26.76
C ARG A 49 1.98 84.12 -25.84
N ASP A 50 2.77 84.94 -25.15
CA ASP A 50 3.75 84.49 -24.15
C ASP A 50 3.04 83.78 -22.98
N GLN A 51 1.93 84.35 -22.48
CA GLN A 51 1.12 83.72 -21.44
C GLN A 51 0.55 82.37 -21.88
N ALA A 52 -0.02 82.28 -23.08
CA ALA A 52 -0.56 81.03 -23.62
C ALA A 52 0.53 79.96 -23.80
N THR A 53 1.70 80.34 -24.30
CA THR A 53 2.84 79.42 -24.51
C THR A 53 3.41 78.95 -23.17
N ARG A 54 3.52 79.83 -22.17
CA ARG A 54 3.92 79.46 -20.80
C ARG A 54 2.93 78.51 -20.15
N ARG A 55 1.63 78.75 -20.29
CA ARG A 55 0.59 77.84 -19.79
C ARG A 55 0.73 76.46 -20.42
N LYS A 56 0.80 76.38 -21.76
CA LYS A 56 1.01 75.11 -22.48
C LYS A 56 2.30 74.38 -22.04
N ARG A 57 3.41 75.11 -21.90
CA ARG A 57 4.68 74.52 -21.41
C ARG A 57 4.57 74.01 -19.99
N LEU A 58 3.91 74.76 -19.11
CA LEU A 58 3.71 74.38 -17.72
C LEU A 58 2.81 73.13 -17.63
N ASP A 59 1.72 73.09 -18.39
CA ASP A 59 0.80 71.96 -18.41
C ASP A 59 1.47 70.69 -18.97
N MET A 60 2.21 70.82 -20.07
CA MET A 60 3.02 69.72 -20.62
C MET A 60 4.09 69.25 -19.63
N THR A 61 4.75 70.17 -18.92
CA THR A 61 5.76 69.83 -17.90
C THR A 61 5.12 69.10 -16.73
N LYS A 62 3.94 69.53 -16.26
CA LYS A 62 3.18 68.83 -15.23
C LYS A 62 2.78 67.43 -15.68
N GLN A 63 2.31 67.28 -16.91
CA GLN A 63 1.93 65.98 -17.46
C GLN A 63 3.14 65.04 -17.55
N ILE A 64 4.28 65.51 -18.06
CA ILE A 64 5.51 64.69 -18.14
C ILE A 64 6.00 64.34 -16.73
N GLN A 65 5.97 65.27 -15.78
CA GLN A 65 6.34 64.99 -14.39
C GLN A 65 5.42 63.94 -13.77
N GLN A 66 4.11 64.03 -14.04
CA GLN A 66 3.15 63.04 -13.56
C GLN A 66 3.42 61.67 -14.19
N GLN A 67 3.58 61.60 -15.52
CA GLN A 67 3.91 60.37 -16.22
C GLN A 67 5.22 59.74 -15.72
N ASN A 68 6.26 60.53 -15.49
CA ASN A 68 7.52 60.03 -14.96
C ASN A 68 7.38 59.47 -13.54
N ARG A 69 6.54 60.09 -12.69
CA ARG A 69 6.22 59.55 -11.36
C ARG A 69 5.45 58.23 -11.48
N ASP A 70 4.42 58.18 -12.32
CA ASP A 70 3.60 56.98 -12.51
C ASP A 70 4.41 55.81 -13.11
N LEU A 71 5.34 56.12 -14.03
CA LEU A 71 6.26 55.15 -14.60
C LEU A 71 7.24 54.62 -13.55
N SER A 72 7.76 55.50 -12.69
CA SER A 72 8.62 55.11 -11.57
C SER A 72 7.89 54.20 -10.58
N ASN A 73 6.67 54.57 -10.18
CA ASN A 73 5.85 53.76 -9.27
C ASN A 73 5.47 52.40 -9.89
N SER A 74 5.14 52.38 -11.18
CA SER A 74 4.85 51.13 -11.90
C SER A 74 6.08 50.23 -11.97
N LYS A 75 7.27 50.81 -12.21
CA LYS A 75 8.52 50.07 -12.22
C LYS A 75 8.82 49.45 -10.86
N GLU A 76 8.68 50.21 -9.78
CA GLU A 76 8.87 49.73 -8.41
C GLU A 76 7.89 48.60 -8.07
N SER A 77 6.62 48.74 -8.48
CA SER A 77 5.62 47.69 -8.34
C SER A 77 6.02 46.43 -9.12
N LEU A 78 6.48 46.56 -10.36
CA LEU A 78 6.93 45.45 -11.19
C LEU A 78 8.13 44.70 -10.59
N GLU A 79 9.10 45.45 -10.04
CA GLU A 79 10.23 44.87 -9.31
C GLU A 79 9.77 44.11 -8.07
N SER A 80 8.81 44.65 -7.31
CA SER A 80 8.24 43.96 -6.14
C SER A 80 7.52 42.66 -6.53
N TYR A 81 6.72 42.67 -7.60
CA TYR A 81 6.03 41.47 -8.09
C TYR A 81 7.02 40.42 -8.59
N GLN A 82 8.09 40.83 -9.27
CA GLN A 82 9.14 39.91 -9.71
C GLN A 82 9.83 39.25 -8.52
N GLN A 83 10.12 40.01 -7.47
CA GLN A 83 10.73 39.48 -6.24
C GLN A 83 9.80 38.49 -5.53
N GLU A 84 8.51 38.80 -5.43
CA GLU A 84 7.50 37.91 -4.83
C GLU A 84 7.35 36.61 -5.64
N LEU A 85 7.30 36.71 -6.97
CA LEU A 85 7.25 35.54 -7.86
C LEU A 85 8.50 34.66 -7.69
N GLN A 86 9.69 35.26 -7.62
CA GLN A 86 10.92 34.52 -7.41
C GLN A 86 10.94 33.80 -6.06
N GLN A 87 10.43 34.46 -5.01
CA GLN A 87 10.32 33.84 -3.68
C GLN A 87 9.29 32.70 -3.68
N SER A 88 8.16 32.88 -4.37
CA SER A 88 7.12 31.85 -4.51
C SER A 88 7.65 30.62 -5.25
N LEU A 89 8.39 30.83 -6.35
CA LEU A 89 9.04 29.75 -7.09
C LEU A 89 10.10 29.03 -6.25
N ALA A 90 10.88 29.75 -5.46
CA ALA A 90 11.87 29.14 -4.56
C ALA A 90 11.19 28.25 -3.51
N ARG A 91 10.11 28.72 -2.86
CA ARG A 91 9.33 27.93 -1.90
C ARG A 91 8.68 26.71 -2.55
N MET A 92 8.15 26.86 -3.76
CA MET A 92 7.55 25.76 -4.50
C MET A 92 8.59 24.69 -4.85
N GLN A 93 9.79 25.11 -5.27
CA GLN A 93 10.88 24.19 -5.57
C GLN A 93 11.34 23.42 -4.31
N GLU A 94 11.44 24.10 -3.17
CA GLU A 94 11.77 23.49 -1.89
C GLU A 94 10.72 22.45 -1.47
N ALA A 95 9.44 22.83 -1.51
CA ALA A 95 8.34 21.91 -1.23
C ALA A 95 8.29 20.71 -2.20
N MET A 96 8.62 20.91 -3.48
CA MET A 96 8.73 19.83 -4.46
C MET A 96 9.88 18.87 -4.14
N ASN A 97 11.04 19.39 -3.71
CA ASN A 97 12.17 18.57 -3.30
C ASN A 97 11.83 17.75 -2.05
N GLU A 98 11.26 18.37 -1.02
CA GLU A 98 10.81 17.67 0.20
C GLU A 98 9.79 16.57 -0.12
N THR A 99 8.82 16.88 -1.00
CA THR A 99 7.82 15.90 -1.44
C THR A 99 8.47 14.74 -2.20
N GLN A 100 9.48 15.02 -3.03
CA GLN A 100 10.20 14.00 -3.78
C GLN A 100 11.02 13.10 -2.84
N GLU A 101 11.69 13.67 -1.84
CA GLU A 101 12.42 12.92 -0.82
C GLU A 101 11.48 12.01 -0.03
N ALA A 102 10.35 12.54 0.44
CA ALA A 102 9.32 11.75 1.13
C ALA A 102 8.76 10.61 0.26
N ARG A 103 8.58 10.86 -1.05
CA ARG A 103 8.17 9.81 -2.00
C ARG A 103 9.22 8.73 -2.17
N ASN A 104 10.49 9.11 -2.30
CA ASN A 104 11.60 8.17 -2.44
C ASN A 104 11.75 7.29 -1.19
N GLU A 105 11.59 7.87 0.01
CA GLU A 105 11.60 7.11 1.27
C GLU A 105 10.39 6.16 1.35
N SER A 106 9.20 6.63 1.02
CA SER A 106 8.00 5.80 0.97
C SER A 106 8.13 4.64 -0.03
N GLU A 107 8.79 4.84 -1.16
CA GLU A 107 9.03 3.79 -2.14
C GLU A 107 10.01 2.73 -1.62
N LYS A 108 11.09 3.14 -0.94
CA LYS A 108 12.02 2.20 -0.28
C LYS A 108 11.30 1.35 0.75
N LEU A 109 10.52 1.97 1.63
CA LEU A 109 9.73 1.25 2.64
C LEU A 109 8.73 0.28 2.00
N ARG A 110 8.11 0.66 0.88
CA ARG A 110 7.20 -0.24 0.14
C ARG A 110 7.95 -1.48 -0.39
N ILE A 111 9.12 -1.29 -0.99
CA ILE A 111 9.94 -2.39 -1.53
C ILE A 111 10.40 -3.32 -0.39
N GLU A 112 10.84 -2.75 0.74
CA GLU A 112 11.22 -3.54 1.92
C GLU A 112 10.04 -4.34 2.47
N ALA A 113 8.84 -3.74 2.54
CA ALA A 113 7.65 -4.46 2.98
C ALA A 113 7.24 -5.58 2.00
N GLU A 114 7.36 -5.35 0.70
CA GLU A 114 7.04 -6.34 -0.33
C GLU A 114 8.00 -7.53 -0.29
N THR A 115 9.30 -7.28 -0.19
CA THR A 115 10.32 -8.34 -0.03
C THR A 115 10.15 -9.11 1.27
N ALA A 116 9.86 -8.43 2.39
CA ALA A 116 9.57 -9.10 3.66
C ALA A 116 8.33 -10.00 3.58
N LYS A 117 7.31 -9.57 2.84
CA LYS A 117 6.10 -10.37 2.60
C LYS A 117 6.41 -11.61 1.76
N GLU A 118 7.20 -11.46 0.71
CA GLU A 118 7.61 -12.59 -0.14
C GLU A 118 8.41 -13.64 0.65
N VAL A 119 9.34 -13.19 1.49
CA VAL A 119 10.09 -14.09 2.40
C VAL A 119 9.16 -14.78 3.41
N ALA A 120 8.18 -14.07 3.96
CA ALA A 120 7.21 -14.67 4.87
C ALA A 120 6.31 -15.71 4.16
N GLU A 121 5.95 -15.47 2.91
CA GLU A 121 5.15 -16.39 2.10
C GLU A 121 5.93 -17.66 1.76
N THR A 122 7.19 -17.54 1.33
CA THR A 122 8.04 -18.71 1.05
C THR A 122 8.26 -19.56 2.30
N ALA A 123 8.58 -18.93 3.44
CA ALA A 123 8.71 -19.64 4.71
C ALA A 123 7.40 -20.34 5.14
N ARG A 124 6.25 -19.75 4.86
CA ARG A 124 4.93 -20.37 5.13
C ARG A 124 4.71 -21.60 4.26
N LEU A 125 5.02 -21.51 2.97
CA LEU A 125 4.88 -22.63 2.03
C LEU A 125 5.80 -23.80 2.41
N GLU A 126 7.05 -23.52 2.80
CA GLU A 126 7.98 -24.55 3.28
C GLU A 126 7.49 -25.23 4.58
N ALA A 127 6.90 -24.45 5.49
CA ALA A 127 6.32 -24.97 6.72
C ALA A 127 5.06 -25.80 6.45
N GLU A 128 4.20 -25.39 5.51
CA GLU A 128 3.04 -26.15 5.06
C GLU A 128 3.45 -27.49 4.42
N ALA A 129 4.45 -27.48 3.53
CA ALA A 129 4.99 -28.70 2.93
C ALA A 129 5.57 -29.65 3.98
N SER A 130 6.32 -29.12 4.96
CA SER A 130 6.88 -29.92 6.05
C SER A 130 5.79 -30.54 6.93
N ARG A 131 4.71 -29.80 7.20
CA ARG A 131 3.53 -30.32 7.92
C ARG A 131 2.83 -31.40 7.14
N GLU A 132 2.64 -31.22 5.84
CA GLU A 132 2.00 -32.22 4.99
C GLU A 132 2.79 -33.53 4.96
N ILE A 133 4.12 -33.47 4.88
CA ILE A 133 4.99 -34.64 4.97
C ILE A 133 4.83 -35.33 6.33
N ALA A 134 4.81 -34.58 7.42
CA ALA A 134 4.64 -35.12 8.76
C ALA A 134 3.26 -35.78 8.95
N ASP A 135 2.20 -35.16 8.45
CA ASP A 135 0.83 -35.69 8.49
C ASP A 135 0.70 -36.96 7.65
N ASN A 136 1.32 -37.00 6.46
CA ASN A 136 1.34 -38.18 5.62
C ASN A 136 2.12 -39.33 6.27
N ALA A 137 3.28 -39.05 6.88
CA ALA A 137 4.04 -40.04 7.64
C ALA A 137 3.24 -40.56 8.83
N ARG A 138 2.55 -39.68 9.57
CA ARG A 138 1.69 -40.06 10.69
C ARG A 138 0.54 -40.97 10.21
N LYS A 139 -0.16 -40.60 9.14
CA LYS A 139 -1.25 -41.41 8.56
C LYS A 139 -0.76 -42.80 8.12
N GLN A 140 0.44 -42.88 7.54
CA GLN A 140 1.05 -44.17 7.19
C GLN A 140 1.30 -45.03 8.43
N VAL A 141 1.88 -44.46 9.49
CA VAL A 141 2.12 -45.18 10.75
C VAL A 141 0.81 -45.61 11.41
N GLU A 142 -0.22 -44.77 11.42
CA GLU A 142 -1.54 -45.12 11.95
C GLU A 142 -2.18 -46.28 11.17
N ASN A 143 -2.07 -46.27 9.85
CA ASN A 143 -2.56 -47.36 8.99
C ASN A 143 -1.77 -48.66 9.20
N ASP A 144 -0.44 -48.59 9.19
CA ASP A 144 0.42 -49.75 9.42
C ASP A 144 0.17 -50.36 10.81
N LEU A 145 -0.04 -49.51 11.82
CA LEU A 145 -0.36 -49.97 13.17
C LEU A 145 -1.71 -50.70 13.22
N ASP A 146 -2.75 -50.19 12.55
CA ASP A 146 -4.05 -50.88 12.46
C ASP A 146 -3.91 -52.23 11.75
N ILE A 147 -3.20 -52.27 10.61
CA ILE A 147 -2.94 -53.52 9.87
C ILE A 147 -2.18 -54.53 10.75
N LEU A 148 -1.12 -54.09 11.44
CA LEU A 148 -0.34 -54.94 12.34
C LEU A 148 -1.20 -55.46 13.49
N GLN A 149 -2.01 -54.62 14.13
CA GLN A 149 -2.91 -55.03 15.20
C GLN A 149 -3.91 -56.09 14.72
N ARG A 150 -4.53 -55.90 13.54
CA ARG A 150 -5.46 -56.89 12.96
C ARG A 150 -4.77 -58.21 12.62
N ARG A 151 -3.54 -58.18 12.10
CA ARG A 151 -2.73 -59.37 11.82
C ARG A 151 -2.36 -60.11 13.10
N THR A 152 -1.80 -59.42 14.09
CA THR A 152 -1.41 -60.02 15.39
C THR A 152 -2.61 -60.63 16.11
N GLN A 153 -3.76 -59.95 16.13
CA GLN A 153 -4.99 -60.53 16.69
C GLN A 153 -5.41 -61.81 15.97
N SER A 154 -5.31 -61.85 14.64
CA SER A 154 -5.64 -63.03 13.84
C SER A 154 -4.71 -64.22 14.11
N GLU A 155 -3.40 -63.97 14.27
CA GLU A 155 -2.40 -65.00 14.57
C GLU A 155 -2.55 -65.55 16.01
N LEU A 156 -2.77 -64.67 16.98
CA LEU A 156 -2.98 -65.07 18.38
C LEU A 156 -4.23 -65.95 18.51
N ILE A 157 -5.34 -65.57 17.89
CA ILE A 157 -6.57 -66.38 17.88
C ILE A 157 -6.31 -67.74 17.24
N GLY A 158 -5.63 -67.79 16.09
CA GLY A 158 -5.28 -69.05 15.43
C GLY A 158 -4.44 -69.98 16.32
N THR A 159 -3.48 -69.41 17.06
CA THR A 159 -2.65 -70.16 18.01
C THR A 159 -3.46 -70.71 19.18
N ILE A 160 -4.36 -69.92 19.77
CA ILE A 160 -5.25 -70.35 20.85
C ILE A 160 -6.12 -71.54 20.40
N VAL A 161 -6.70 -71.45 19.19
CA VAL A 161 -7.51 -72.53 18.64
C VAL A 161 -6.68 -73.80 18.42
N LYS A 162 -5.46 -73.67 17.87
CA LYS A 162 -4.55 -74.80 17.65
C LYS A 162 -4.18 -75.50 18.96
N VAL A 163 -3.81 -74.75 20.00
CA VAL A 163 -3.48 -75.30 21.32
C VAL A 163 -4.70 -76.00 21.93
N SER A 164 -5.89 -75.39 21.85
CA SER A 164 -7.14 -75.99 22.34
C SER A 164 -7.43 -77.33 21.67
N LEU A 165 -7.23 -77.41 20.35
CA LEU A 165 -7.43 -78.66 19.60
C LEU A 165 -6.45 -79.76 20.02
N PHE A 166 -5.17 -79.43 20.23
CA PHE A 166 -4.18 -80.37 20.74
C PHE A 166 -4.55 -80.92 22.12
N VAL A 167 -5.06 -80.07 23.03
CA VAL A 167 -5.51 -80.50 24.37
C VAL A 167 -6.69 -81.47 24.27
N ILE A 168 -7.69 -81.19 23.43
CA ILE A 168 -8.85 -82.08 23.22
C ILE A 168 -8.37 -83.47 22.76
N ILE A 169 -7.51 -83.50 21.74
CA ILE A 169 -6.98 -84.75 21.19
C ILE A 169 -6.19 -85.51 22.27
N GLY A 170 -5.32 -84.83 23.01
CA GLY A 170 -4.52 -85.43 24.07
C GLY A 170 -5.36 -86.06 25.19
N VAL A 171 -6.39 -85.37 25.67
CA VAL A 171 -7.30 -85.93 26.69
C VAL A 171 -8.09 -87.12 26.14
N GLY A 172 -8.54 -87.05 24.88
CA GLY A 172 -9.19 -88.17 24.19
C GLY A 172 -8.30 -89.43 24.16
N PHE A 173 -7.02 -89.27 23.83
CA PHE A 173 -6.06 -90.38 23.84
C PHE A 173 -5.84 -90.96 25.25
N ILE A 174 -5.62 -90.11 26.26
CA ILE A 174 -5.37 -90.57 27.64
C ILE A 174 -6.58 -91.33 28.18
N THR A 175 -7.77 -90.77 28.01
CA THR A 175 -9.02 -91.35 28.51
C THR A 175 -9.36 -92.66 27.79
N THR A 176 -9.12 -92.74 26.47
CA THR A 176 -9.23 -94.00 25.70
C THR A 176 -8.21 -95.04 26.16
N GLY A 177 -6.98 -94.63 26.47
CA GLY A 177 -5.95 -95.52 27.01
C GLY A 177 -6.32 -96.12 28.36
N VAL A 178 -6.87 -95.30 29.27
CA VAL A 178 -7.40 -95.77 30.57
C VAL A 178 -8.53 -96.78 30.38
N TYR A 179 -9.43 -96.53 29.42
CA TYR A 179 -10.52 -97.46 29.10
C TYR A 179 -10.00 -98.80 28.57
N LEU A 180 -9.03 -98.79 27.66
CA LEU A 180 -8.40 -100.00 27.13
C LEU A 180 -7.68 -100.80 28.22
N LEU A 181 -6.95 -100.12 29.12
CA LEU A 181 -6.29 -100.78 30.26
C LEU A 181 -7.28 -101.41 31.25
N ALA A 182 -8.43 -100.75 31.48
CA ALA A 182 -9.48 -101.28 32.34
C ALA A 182 -10.12 -102.54 31.75
N MET A 183 -10.36 -102.55 30.44
CA MET A 183 -10.87 -103.72 29.72
C MET A 183 -9.88 -104.88 29.75
N TYR A 184 -8.58 -104.61 29.60
CA TYR A 184 -7.54 -105.63 29.71
C TYR A 184 -7.42 -106.21 31.13
N SER A 185 -7.66 -105.41 32.17
CA SER A 185 -7.55 -105.83 33.57
C SER A 185 -8.77 -106.58 34.12
N GLY A 186 -9.77 -106.89 33.28
CA GLY A 186 -10.97 -107.66 33.68
C GLY A 186 -11.87 -106.99 34.73
N LYS A 187 -11.73 -105.67 34.93
CA LYS A 187 -12.59 -104.89 35.83
C LYS A 187 -13.89 -104.52 35.13
N ASP A 188 -14.97 -104.35 35.89
CA ASP A 188 -16.25 -103.89 35.36
C ASP A 188 -16.08 -102.54 34.64
N THR A 189 -16.18 -102.57 33.31
CA THR A 189 -15.91 -101.44 32.42
C THR A 189 -17.12 -100.52 32.25
N GLN A 190 -18.30 -100.90 32.75
CA GLN A 190 -19.54 -100.15 32.48
C GLN A 190 -19.56 -98.77 33.18
N VAL A 191 -19.02 -98.70 34.40
CA VAL A 191 -18.87 -97.44 35.14
C VAL A 191 -17.79 -96.54 34.51
N ILE A 192 -16.70 -97.14 34.01
CA ILE A 192 -15.60 -96.41 33.37
C ILE A 192 -16.03 -95.88 31.99
N ALA A 193 -16.77 -96.66 31.20
CA ALA A 193 -17.31 -96.26 29.90
C ALA A 193 -18.29 -95.09 30.01
N SER A 194 -19.21 -95.15 30.97
CA SER A 194 -20.19 -94.09 31.20
C SER A 194 -19.54 -92.81 31.73
N THR A 195 -18.56 -92.93 32.64
CA THR A 195 -17.77 -91.78 33.14
C THR A 195 -16.89 -91.17 32.03
N TRP A 196 -16.29 -92.02 31.18
CA TRP A 196 -15.53 -91.59 30.01
C TRP A 196 -16.40 -90.78 29.04
N SER A 197 -17.55 -91.31 28.65
CA SER A 197 -18.46 -90.64 27.71
C SER A 197 -18.97 -89.31 28.26
N ASN A 198 -19.24 -89.23 29.57
CA ASN A 198 -19.66 -87.99 30.23
C ASN A 198 -18.54 -86.93 30.27
N ILE A 199 -17.32 -87.33 30.67
CA ILE A 199 -16.16 -86.40 30.73
C ILE A 199 -15.78 -85.90 29.33
N VAL A 200 -15.74 -86.79 28.34
CA VAL A 200 -15.46 -86.42 26.94
C VAL A 200 -16.55 -85.50 26.39
N GLY A 201 -17.82 -85.77 26.68
CA GLY A 201 -18.94 -84.92 26.29
C GLY A 201 -18.82 -83.50 26.86
N ILE A 202 -18.62 -83.38 28.18
CA ILE A 202 -18.46 -82.07 28.86
C ILE A 202 -17.25 -81.30 28.31
N LEU A 203 -16.12 -81.98 28.09
CA LEU A 203 -14.91 -81.34 27.60
C LEU A 203 -15.04 -80.89 26.13
N LEU A 204 -15.64 -81.72 25.26
CA LEU A 204 -15.86 -81.36 23.87
C LEU A 204 -16.85 -80.19 23.76
N THR A 205 -17.95 -80.23 24.51
CA THR A 205 -18.93 -79.13 24.52
C THR A 205 -18.29 -77.83 25.01
N ASN A 206 -17.50 -77.87 26.09
CA ASN A 206 -16.82 -76.68 26.61
C ASN A 206 -15.74 -76.16 25.67
N ALA A 207 -14.93 -77.05 25.09
CA ALA A 207 -13.84 -76.64 24.20
C ALA A 207 -14.36 -76.12 22.85
N PHE A 208 -15.37 -76.76 22.25
CA PHE A 208 -16.01 -76.23 21.04
C PHE A 208 -16.82 -74.98 21.29
N SER A 209 -17.44 -74.80 22.47
CA SER A 209 -18.10 -73.55 22.82
C SER A 209 -17.08 -72.41 22.93
N ILE A 210 -15.93 -72.63 23.59
CA ILE A 210 -14.88 -71.60 23.71
C ILE A 210 -14.28 -71.26 22.35
N VAL A 211 -13.92 -72.29 21.55
CA VAL A 211 -13.39 -72.09 20.20
C VAL A 211 -14.42 -71.42 19.29
N GLY A 212 -15.69 -71.84 19.35
CA GLY A 212 -16.79 -71.30 18.54
C GLY A 212 -17.13 -69.85 18.91
N THR A 213 -17.16 -69.51 20.20
CA THR A 213 -17.34 -68.13 20.66
C THR A 213 -16.18 -67.24 20.23
N ILE A 214 -14.93 -67.69 20.39
CA ILE A 214 -13.73 -66.92 19.97
C ILE A 214 -13.70 -66.76 18.43
N MET A 215 -14.04 -67.81 17.69
CA MET A 215 -14.08 -67.79 16.23
C MET A 215 -15.24 -66.93 15.70
N GLY A 216 -16.41 -66.99 16.33
CA GLY A 216 -17.54 -66.10 16.02
C GLY A 216 -17.22 -64.63 16.25
N ILE A 217 -16.53 -64.29 17.34
CA ILE A 217 -16.04 -62.92 17.61
C ILE A 217 -15.03 -62.47 16.55
N LYS A 218 -14.14 -63.37 16.09
CA LYS A 218 -13.19 -63.06 15.01
C LYS A 218 -13.92 -62.66 13.73
N TYR A 219 -14.89 -63.45 13.27
CA TYR A 219 -15.63 -63.14 12.04
C TYR A 219 -16.50 -61.88 12.19
N ALA A 220 -17.14 -61.69 13.34
CA ALA A 220 -17.96 -60.50 13.62
C ALA A 220 -17.17 -59.18 13.71
N ASN A 221 -15.90 -59.23 14.12
CA ASN A 221 -15.02 -58.05 14.13
C ASN A 221 -14.29 -57.83 12.79
N SER A 222 -14.16 -58.87 11.96
CA SER A 222 -13.54 -58.75 10.63
C SER A 222 -14.48 -58.03 9.65
N ASP A 223 -15.79 -58.27 9.74
CA ASP A 223 -16.82 -57.65 8.89
C ASP A 223 -17.09 -56.16 9.18
N LYS A 224 -16.64 -55.63 10.34
CA LYS A 224 -16.86 -54.22 10.71
C LYS A 224 -15.74 -53.28 10.23
N GLY A 225 -14.79 -53.80 9.46
CA GLY A 225 -13.56 -53.09 9.08
C GLY A 225 -13.26 -53.02 7.59
N GLU A 226 -14.20 -53.40 6.71
CA GLU A 226 -14.32 -52.92 5.32
C GLU A 226 -15.28 -51.72 5.27
#